data_AF-K2LYC0-F1
#
_entry.id   AF-K2LYC0-F1
#
_cell.length_a   1.000
_cell.length_b   1.000
_cell.length_c   1.000
_cell.angle_alpha   90.00
_cell.angle_beta   90.00
_cell.angle_gamma   90.00
#
_symmetry.space_group_name_H-M   'P 1'
#
loop_
_entity.id
_entity.type
_entity.pdbx_description
1 polymer ?
#
loop_
_entity_poly.entity_id
_entity_poly.type
_entity_poly.pdbx_seq_one_letter_code
_entity_poly.pdbx_strand_id
1 'polypeptide(L)'
;AGVSWLCYRNVTFSGGGMSLTVLVGAMTGDVANVTFDGCTWRDGAVLLLLGNAYAAVGSLNIVVTGNTFGDALLSLEGGFPPRTNITISGNRFTVTRLISRPGLDLDSPSCVAMNGLAISNDSAVVLSGNVFQIAAASSSAIYVVKSALSVSWHSVFAVVGNRFYMDGVNATLIHLGGSSQSSSLSVLNNSAVVIRGNVVTRPVQYFMHILLVSRVESHSAVVFQGNEVQGSMAVFFSRSSFHIYYDSWLQLS
;
A
#
# COMPACT_ATOMS: atom_id res chain seq x y z
N ALA A 1 -8.40 21.32 -22.98
CA ALA A 1 -8.82 20.55 -21.80
C ALA A 1 -9.07 19.12 -22.20
N GLY A 2 -8.58 18.14 -21.44
CA GLY A 2 -8.65 16.73 -21.83
C GLY A 2 -8.83 15.81 -20.63
N VAL A 3 -9.74 14.84 -20.76
CA VAL A 3 -9.97 13.79 -19.75
C VAL A 3 -9.58 12.44 -20.34
N SER A 4 -8.67 11.74 -19.68
CA SER A 4 -8.27 10.38 -20.03
C SER A 4 -8.97 9.38 -19.11
N TRP A 5 -9.47 8.27 -19.65
CA TRP A 5 -10.13 7.23 -18.85
C TRP A 5 -9.66 5.82 -19.22
N LEU A 6 -9.57 4.96 -18.22
CA LEU A 6 -9.37 3.52 -18.35
C LEU A 6 -10.35 2.83 -17.39
N CYS A 7 -11.17 1.90 -17.87
CA CYS A 7 -12.14 1.22 -17.03
C CYS A 7 -12.22 -0.27 -17.37
N TYR A 8 -12.02 -1.11 -16.36
CA TYR A 8 -12.28 -2.53 -16.43
C TYR A 8 -13.35 -2.88 -15.41
N ARG A 9 -14.38 -3.59 -15.87
CA ARG A 9 -15.50 -4.01 -15.04
C ARG A 9 -15.83 -5.48 -15.26
N ASN A 10 -15.89 -6.26 -14.19
CA ASN A 10 -16.18 -7.70 -14.23
C ASN A 10 -15.25 -8.50 -15.17
N VAL A 11 -14.00 -8.07 -15.31
CA VAL A 11 -13.00 -8.75 -16.16
C VAL A 11 -12.20 -9.75 -15.32
N THR A 12 -11.80 -10.87 -15.93
CA THR A 12 -10.90 -11.84 -15.29
C THR A 12 -9.51 -11.77 -15.91
N PHE A 13 -8.50 -11.54 -15.07
CA PHE A 13 -7.07 -11.62 -15.40
C PHE A 13 -6.47 -12.85 -14.70
N SER A 14 -5.79 -13.71 -15.45
CA SER A 14 -5.38 -15.02 -14.95
C SER A 14 -4.03 -15.45 -15.51
N GLY A 15 -3.21 -16.07 -14.66
CA GLY A 15 -2.02 -16.80 -15.07
C GLY A 15 -0.70 -16.17 -14.61
N GLY A 16 0.29 -17.02 -14.36
CA GLY A 16 1.63 -16.58 -13.97
C GLY A 16 2.28 -15.80 -15.10
N GLY A 17 2.65 -14.55 -14.83
CA GLY A 17 3.20 -13.61 -15.82
C GLY A 17 2.16 -12.69 -16.46
N MET A 18 0.86 -12.90 -16.20
CA MET A 18 -0.16 -11.92 -16.58
C MET A 18 -0.03 -10.68 -15.70
N SER A 19 0.42 -9.56 -16.28
CA SER A 19 0.54 -8.28 -15.60
C SER A 19 -0.20 -7.20 -16.39
N LEU A 20 -1.16 -6.53 -15.74
CA LEU A 20 -1.77 -5.33 -16.29
C LEU A 20 -1.08 -4.13 -15.66
N THR A 21 -0.37 -3.36 -16.47
CA THR A 21 0.34 -2.18 -16.01
C THR A 21 -0.42 -0.92 -16.38
N VAL A 22 -0.83 -0.15 -15.37
CA VAL A 22 -1.25 1.23 -15.52
C VAL A 22 0.00 2.09 -15.53
N LEU A 23 0.46 2.43 -16.73
CA LEU A 23 1.65 3.25 -16.94
C LEU A 23 1.29 4.74 -16.88
N VAL A 24 1.37 5.34 -15.69
CA VAL A 24 0.94 6.73 -15.45
C VAL A 24 1.73 7.72 -16.32
N GLY A 25 3.01 7.44 -16.58
CA GLY A 25 3.85 8.28 -17.44
C GLY A 25 3.38 8.40 -18.89
N ALA A 26 2.52 7.50 -19.37
CA ALA A 26 1.93 7.57 -20.71
C ALA A 26 0.59 8.30 -20.75
N MET A 27 0.02 8.63 -19.60
CA MET A 27 -1.25 9.36 -19.51
C MET A 27 -1.01 10.85 -19.71
N THR A 28 -1.98 11.53 -20.32
CA THR A 28 -1.97 12.98 -20.52
C THR A 28 -3.36 13.56 -20.26
N GLY A 29 -3.42 14.87 -19.97
CA GLY A 29 -4.67 15.61 -19.82
C GLY A 29 -4.79 16.33 -18.47
N ASP A 30 -5.86 17.09 -18.29
CA ASP A 30 -6.08 17.81 -17.03
C ASP A 30 -6.52 16.85 -15.92
N VAL A 31 -7.26 15.81 -16.30
CA VAL A 31 -7.78 14.78 -15.40
C VAL A 31 -7.59 13.41 -16.05
N ALA A 32 -7.11 12.44 -15.26
CA ALA A 32 -7.03 11.05 -15.66
C ALA A 32 -7.75 10.15 -14.64
N ASN A 33 -8.62 9.27 -15.11
CA ASN A 33 -9.39 8.35 -14.28
C ASN A 33 -9.12 6.90 -14.67
N VAL A 34 -8.79 6.06 -13.70
CA VAL A 34 -8.60 4.62 -13.88
C VAL A 34 -9.51 3.88 -12.91
N THR A 35 -10.28 2.90 -13.39
CA THR A 35 -11.19 2.13 -12.55
C THR A 35 -11.07 0.63 -12.82
N PHE A 36 -10.98 -0.14 -11.75
CA PHE A 36 -11.12 -1.59 -11.70
C PHE A 36 -12.27 -1.91 -10.75
N ASP A 37 -13.41 -2.28 -11.30
CA ASP A 37 -14.65 -2.55 -10.55
C ASP A 37 -15.08 -4.00 -10.73
N GLY A 38 -15.07 -4.78 -9.65
CA GLY A 38 -15.55 -6.17 -9.68
C GLY A 38 -14.68 -7.13 -10.52
N CYS A 39 -13.42 -6.78 -10.82
CA CYS A 39 -12.54 -7.67 -11.57
C CYS A 39 -12.02 -8.82 -10.71
N THR A 40 -11.66 -9.92 -11.38
CA THR A 40 -11.02 -11.09 -10.78
C THR A 40 -9.57 -11.17 -11.24
N TRP A 41 -8.64 -11.30 -10.31
CA TRP A 41 -7.21 -11.49 -10.54
C TRP A 41 -6.82 -12.81 -9.94
N ARG A 42 -6.27 -13.73 -10.72
CA ARG A 42 -5.94 -15.06 -10.20
C ARG A 42 -4.72 -15.73 -10.81
N ASP A 43 -4.29 -16.82 -10.19
CA ASP A 43 -3.26 -17.74 -10.70
C ASP A 43 -1.91 -17.06 -10.96
N GLY A 44 -1.53 -16.06 -10.17
CA GLY A 44 -0.30 -15.30 -10.30
C GLY A 44 -0.41 -13.99 -11.08
N ALA A 45 -1.64 -13.54 -11.39
CA ALA A 45 -1.87 -12.28 -12.07
C ALA A 45 -1.43 -11.08 -11.19
N VAL A 46 -0.99 -10.01 -11.84
CA VAL A 46 -0.52 -8.78 -11.19
C VAL A 46 -1.25 -7.57 -11.77
N LEU A 47 -1.78 -6.71 -10.89
CA LEU A 47 -2.15 -5.33 -11.23
C LEU A 47 -1.01 -4.43 -10.78
N LEU A 48 -0.33 -3.78 -11.73
CA LEU A 48 0.78 -2.85 -11.47
C LEU A 48 0.34 -1.41 -11.73
N LEU A 49 0.37 -0.57 -10.68
CA LEU A 49 0.24 0.87 -10.79
C LEU A 49 1.64 1.48 -10.81
N LEU A 50 2.12 1.83 -12.00
CA LEU A 50 3.47 2.38 -12.19
C LEU A 50 3.40 3.89 -12.33
N GLY A 51 3.74 4.59 -11.24
CA GLY A 51 3.73 6.04 -11.14
C GLY A 51 4.83 6.73 -11.94
N ASN A 52 4.56 7.95 -12.37
CA ASN A 52 5.58 8.91 -12.81
C ASN A 52 5.20 10.29 -12.28
N ALA A 53 6.02 10.84 -11.36
CA ALA A 53 5.78 12.15 -10.74
C ALA A 53 5.75 13.32 -11.73
N TYR A 54 6.31 13.12 -12.93
CA TYR A 54 6.39 14.09 -14.01
C TYR A 54 5.42 13.80 -15.17
N ALA A 55 4.44 12.90 -14.96
CA ALA A 55 3.40 12.65 -15.95
C ALA A 55 2.67 13.94 -16.31
N ALA A 56 2.29 14.09 -17.58
CA ALA A 56 1.57 15.27 -18.09
C ALA A 56 0.07 15.22 -17.74
N VAL A 57 -0.22 14.92 -16.48
CA VAL A 57 -1.56 14.75 -15.92
C VAL A 57 -1.77 15.80 -14.81
N GLY A 58 -2.82 16.61 -14.93
CA GLY A 58 -3.14 17.63 -13.93
C GLY A 58 -3.67 17.07 -12.60
N SER A 59 -4.46 16.00 -12.65
CA SER A 59 -4.95 15.24 -11.49
C SER A 59 -5.26 13.80 -11.89
N LEU A 60 -5.05 12.85 -10.98
CA LEU A 60 -5.16 11.42 -11.26
C LEU A 60 -6.05 10.74 -10.23
N ASN A 61 -7.08 10.01 -10.66
CA ASN A 61 -7.91 9.19 -9.80
C ASN A 61 -7.80 7.73 -10.21
N ILE A 62 -7.39 6.85 -9.29
CA ILE A 62 -7.35 5.41 -9.50
C ILE A 62 -8.25 4.75 -8.47
N VAL A 63 -9.24 3.99 -8.93
CA VAL A 63 -10.19 3.26 -8.08
C VAL A 63 -10.05 1.77 -8.34
N VAL A 64 -9.69 1.02 -7.31
CA VAL A 64 -9.67 -0.44 -7.29
C VAL A 64 -10.72 -0.89 -6.28
N THR A 65 -11.91 -1.25 -6.76
CA THR A 65 -13.05 -1.54 -5.89
C THR A 65 -13.77 -2.85 -6.21
N GLY A 66 -14.19 -3.57 -5.16
CA GLY A 66 -14.97 -4.80 -5.30
C GLY A 66 -14.25 -5.96 -6.00
N ASN A 67 -12.94 -5.89 -6.18
CA ASN A 67 -12.17 -6.90 -6.89
C ASN A 67 -11.87 -8.12 -6.00
N THR A 68 -11.67 -9.27 -6.64
CA THR A 68 -11.16 -10.48 -5.99
C THR A 68 -9.76 -10.79 -6.50
N PHE A 69 -8.78 -10.83 -5.59
CA PHE A 69 -7.40 -11.25 -5.86
C PHE A 69 -7.15 -12.61 -5.21
N GLY A 70 -7.10 -13.69 -5.99
CA GLY A 70 -6.83 -15.05 -5.53
C GLY A 70 -5.48 -15.56 -6.03
N ASP A 71 -4.48 -15.64 -5.16
CA ASP A 71 -3.07 -15.82 -5.54
C ASP A 71 -2.66 -14.80 -6.62
N ALA A 72 -2.97 -13.54 -6.37
CA ALA A 72 -2.67 -12.41 -7.24
C ALA A 72 -2.17 -11.22 -6.42
N LEU A 73 -1.50 -10.28 -7.08
CA LEU A 73 -0.82 -9.16 -6.44
C LEU A 73 -1.30 -7.81 -6.96
N LEU A 74 -1.53 -6.86 -6.05
CA LEU A 74 -1.61 -5.44 -6.38
C LEU A 74 -0.26 -4.78 -6.04
N SER A 75 0.40 -4.18 -7.03
CA SER A 75 1.69 -3.49 -6.84
C SER A 75 1.55 -1.98 -7.11
N LEU A 76 2.07 -1.14 -6.21
CA LEU A 76 2.15 0.32 -6.39
C LEU A 76 3.59 0.77 -6.34
N GLU A 77 4.06 1.43 -7.40
CA GLU A 77 5.49 1.71 -7.54
C GLU A 77 5.78 3.10 -8.07
N GLY A 78 6.81 3.72 -7.49
CA GLY A 78 7.27 5.06 -7.84
C GLY A 78 6.44 6.20 -7.25
N GLY A 79 6.68 7.40 -7.77
CA GLY A 79 5.95 8.61 -7.42
C GLY A 79 4.82 8.90 -8.39
N PHE A 80 3.75 9.52 -7.91
CA PHE A 80 2.58 9.89 -8.71
C PHE A 80 2.56 11.40 -8.96
N PRO A 81 1.88 11.89 -10.02
CA PRO A 81 1.73 13.31 -10.25
C PRO A 81 0.95 13.98 -9.09
N PRO A 82 1.04 15.32 -8.95
CA PRO A 82 0.28 16.04 -7.93
C PRO A 82 -1.22 15.77 -8.01
N ARG A 83 -1.94 15.90 -6.90
CA ARG A 83 -3.39 15.68 -6.81
C ARG A 83 -3.77 14.29 -7.31
N THR A 84 -3.04 13.27 -6.86
CA THR A 84 -3.36 11.86 -7.12
C THR A 84 -4.19 11.30 -5.99
N ASN A 85 -5.32 10.67 -6.29
CA ASN A 85 -6.13 9.90 -5.35
C ASN A 85 -6.22 8.43 -5.79
N ILE A 86 -5.63 7.53 -5.00
CA ILE A 86 -5.70 6.07 -5.21
C ILE A 86 -6.57 5.48 -4.11
N THR A 87 -7.73 4.96 -4.47
CA THR A 87 -8.68 4.31 -3.56
C THR A 87 -8.72 2.81 -3.84
N ILE A 88 -8.32 2.02 -2.85
CA ILE A 88 -8.37 0.55 -2.88
C ILE A 88 -9.39 0.13 -1.83
N SER A 89 -10.63 -0.12 -2.25
CA SER A 89 -11.75 -0.29 -1.32
C SER A 89 -12.62 -1.52 -1.56
N GLY A 90 -13.00 -2.21 -0.48
CA GLY A 90 -13.95 -3.32 -0.57
C GLY A 90 -13.45 -4.53 -1.38
N ASN A 91 -12.15 -4.67 -1.58
CA ASN A 91 -11.57 -5.81 -2.31
C ASN A 91 -11.35 -7.00 -1.36
N ARG A 92 -11.29 -8.20 -1.94
CA ARG A 92 -10.91 -9.42 -1.23
C ARG A 92 -9.60 -9.95 -1.78
N PHE A 93 -8.60 -10.09 -0.92
CA PHE A 93 -7.32 -10.70 -1.23
C PHE A 93 -7.22 -12.05 -0.53
N THR A 94 -6.87 -13.09 -1.27
CA THR A 94 -6.60 -14.44 -0.77
C THR A 94 -5.26 -14.88 -1.33
N VAL A 95 -4.25 -15.06 -0.48
CA VAL A 95 -2.89 -15.44 -0.91
C VAL A 95 -2.45 -16.67 -0.13
N THR A 96 -2.02 -17.69 -0.86
CA THR A 96 -1.53 -18.96 -0.32
C THR A 96 -0.04 -19.17 -0.60
N ARG A 97 0.51 -18.43 -1.57
CA ARG A 97 1.90 -18.55 -2.04
C ARG A 97 2.50 -17.20 -2.41
N LEU A 98 3.82 -17.18 -2.57
CA LEU A 98 4.53 -16.00 -3.10
C LEU A 98 4.13 -15.76 -4.56
N ILE A 99 3.74 -14.52 -4.88
CA ILE A 99 3.43 -14.08 -6.24
C ILE A 99 4.64 -13.34 -6.80
N SER A 100 5.27 -13.91 -7.82
CA SER A 100 6.43 -13.32 -8.45
C SER A 100 6.07 -12.06 -9.22
N ARG A 101 6.73 -10.94 -8.90
CA ARG A 101 6.73 -9.73 -9.72
C ARG A 101 8.18 -9.46 -10.16
N PRO A 102 8.53 -9.74 -11.43
CA PRO A 102 9.90 -9.51 -11.93
C PRO A 102 10.36 -8.09 -11.66
N GLY A 103 11.56 -7.90 -11.12
CA GLY A 103 12.10 -6.57 -10.75
C GLY A 103 11.69 -6.09 -9.34
N LEU A 104 10.96 -6.91 -8.58
CA LEU A 104 10.66 -6.66 -7.18
C LEU A 104 10.98 -7.91 -6.36
N ASP A 105 11.99 -7.79 -5.50
CA ASP A 105 12.46 -8.92 -4.68
C ASP A 105 11.56 -9.09 -3.46
N LEU A 106 10.36 -9.64 -3.68
CA LEU A 106 9.47 -10.06 -2.60
C LEU A 106 9.99 -11.36 -1.99
N ASP A 107 10.25 -11.34 -0.69
CA ASP A 107 10.71 -12.50 0.08
C ASP A 107 9.57 -13.25 0.81
N SER A 108 8.36 -12.69 0.80
CA SER A 108 7.21 -13.23 1.52
C SER A 108 5.88 -13.06 0.76
N PRO A 109 4.96 -14.03 0.88
CA PRO A 109 3.62 -13.92 0.32
C PRO A 109 2.90 -12.65 0.78
N SER A 110 2.42 -11.88 -0.20
CA SER A 110 1.83 -10.56 0.03
C SER A 110 0.63 -10.28 -0.88
N CYS A 111 -0.34 -9.51 -0.36
CA CYS A 111 -1.53 -9.10 -1.12
C CYS A 111 -1.29 -7.78 -1.87
N VAL A 112 -0.62 -6.84 -1.19
CA VAL A 112 -0.25 -5.55 -1.74
C VAL A 112 1.25 -5.37 -1.57
N ALA A 113 1.93 -5.04 -2.66
CA ALA A 113 3.35 -4.73 -2.65
C ALA A 113 3.58 -3.27 -3.06
N MET A 114 4.63 -2.68 -2.51
CA MET A 114 5.00 -1.29 -2.76
C MET A 114 6.50 -1.16 -2.94
N ASN A 115 6.91 -0.29 -3.86
CA ASN A 115 8.32 -0.01 -4.08
C ASN A 115 8.55 1.47 -4.38
N GLY A 116 9.21 2.16 -3.44
CA GLY A 116 9.51 3.59 -3.58
C GLY A 116 8.24 4.42 -3.77
N LEU A 117 7.17 4.03 -3.07
CA LEU A 117 5.88 4.70 -3.17
C LEU A 117 6.01 6.11 -2.58
N ALA A 118 5.96 7.12 -3.44
CA ALA A 118 6.02 8.52 -3.07
C ALA A 118 4.66 9.18 -3.33
N ILE A 119 4.02 9.62 -2.25
CA ILE A 119 2.72 10.29 -2.24
C ILE A 119 3.00 11.74 -1.87
N SER A 120 2.78 12.65 -2.82
CA SER A 120 3.13 14.06 -2.61
C SER A 120 2.16 15.01 -3.28
N ASN A 121 2.19 16.27 -2.84
CA ASN A 121 1.49 17.41 -3.43
C ASN A 121 -0.03 17.18 -3.50
N ASP A 122 -0.67 17.20 -2.32
CA ASP A 122 -2.12 17.07 -2.16
C ASP A 122 -2.67 15.72 -2.67
N SER A 123 -1.91 14.64 -2.42
CA SER A 123 -2.23 13.29 -2.90
C SER A 123 -2.65 12.36 -1.76
N ALA A 124 -3.40 11.31 -2.10
CA ALA A 124 -3.88 10.31 -1.16
C ALA A 124 -3.78 8.89 -1.74
N VAL A 125 -3.37 7.94 -0.89
CA VAL A 125 -3.53 6.49 -1.14
C VAL A 125 -4.26 5.89 0.05
N VAL A 126 -5.42 5.29 -0.20
CA VAL A 126 -6.32 4.81 0.85
C VAL A 126 -6.71 3.36 0.59
N LEU A 127 -6.39 2.48 1.53
CA LEU A 127 -6.84 1.10 1.59
C LEU A 127 -7.95 1.00 2.64
N SER A 128 -9.20 0.82 2.22
CA SER A 128 -10.34 0.80 3.14
C SER A 128 -11.36 -0.32 2.94
N GLY A 129 -11.83 -0.92 4.04
CA GLY A 129 -12.87 -1.95 3.97
C GLY A 129 -12.48 -3.20 3.20
N ASN A 130 -11.18 -3.46 2.97
CA ASN A 130 -10.71 -4.66 2.29
C ASN A 130 -10.66 -5.84 3.26
N VAL A 131 -10.68 -7.04 2.69
CA VAL A 131 -10.46 -8.30 3.40
C VAL A 131 -9.16 -8.92 2.90
N PHE A 132 -8.22 -9.14 3.80
CA PHE A 132 -6.95 -9.82 3.53
C PHE A 132 -6.97 -11.18 4.19
N GLN A 133 -6.81 -12.24 3.41
CA GLN A 133 -6.71 -13.61 3.88
C GLN A 133 -5.42 -14.23 3.38
N ILE A 134 -4.50 -14.56 4.29
CA ILE A 134 -3.20 -15.14 3.94
C ILE A 134 -2.98 -16.43 4.72
N ALA A 135 -2.85 -17.53 3.97
CA ALA A 135 -2.72 -18.89 4.52
C ALA A 135 -1.26 -19.31 4.75
N ALA A 136 -0.29 -18.43 4.50
CA ALA A 136 1.14 -18.73 4.60
C ALA A 136 1.71 -18.48 6.01
N ALA A 137 2.56 -19.40 6.48
CA ALA A 137 3.14 -19.38 7.83
C ALA A 137 4.02 -18.16 8.14
N SER A 138 4.67 -17.61 7.12
CA SER A 138 5.42 -16.35 7.15
C SER A 138 4.91 -15.51 6.00
N SER A 139 4.37 -14.33 6.28
CA SER A 139 3.67 -13.51 5.27
C SER A 139 3.53 -12.06 5.70
N SER A 140 3.26 -11.19 4.72
CA SER A 140 2.91 -9.79 4.96
C SER A 140 1.71 -9.35 4.15
N ALA A 141 0.66 -8.79 4.75
CA ALA A 141 -0.50 -8.34 3.97
C ALA A 141 -0.14 -7.18 3.01
N ILE A 142 0.58 -6.19 3.54
CA ILE A 142 1.12 -5.04 2.83
C ILE A 142 2.63 -5.07 3.01
N TYR A 143 3.37 -5.11 1.90
CA TYR A 143 4.82 -5.25 1.91
C TYR A 143 5.50 -4.14 1.09
N VAL A 144 6.26 -3.28 1.76
CA VAL A 144 7.16 -2.32 1.14
C VAL A 144 8.55 -2.93 1.09
N VAL A 145 9.14 -3.01 -0.11
CA VAL A 145 10.35 -3.82 -0.34
C VAL A 145 11.65 -3.11 0.02
N LYS A 146 12.26 -2.38 -0.92
CA LYS A 146 13.63 -1.83 -0.77
C LYS A 146 13.67 -0.34 -0.49
N SER A 147 12.65 0.40 -0.91
CA SER A 147 12.64 1.85 -0.88
C SER A 147 11.54 2.38 0.03
N ALA A 148 11.78 3.55 0.61
CA ALA A 148 10.88 4.22 1.54
C ALA A 148 9.43 4.30 1.04
N LEU A 149 8.49 4.16 1.96
CA LEU A 149 7.19 4.81 1.83
C LEU A 149 7.39 6.29 2.20
N SER A 150 7.11 7.19 1.26
CA SER A 150 7.22 8.64 1.49
C SER A 150 5.87 9.31 1.31
N VAL A 151 5.44 10.08 2.30
CA VAL A 151 4.23 10.89 2.28
C VAL A 151 4.63 12.33 2.57
N SER A 152 4.38 13.25 1.66
CA SER A 152 4.88 14.62 1.79
C SER A 152 3.91 15.65 1.22
N TRP A 153 4.02 16.91 1.63
CA TRP A 153 3.27 18.03 1.06
C TRP A 153 1.75 17.80 1.06
N HIS A 154 1.13 17.94 2.25
CA HIS A 154 -0.32 17.87 2.45
C HIS A 154 -0.95 16.55 1.93
N SER A 155 -0.22 15.44 2.07
CA SER A 155 -0.62 14.15 1.51
C SER A 155 -0.91 13.10 2.58
N VAL A 156 -1.62 12.04 2.20
CA VAL A 156 -2.06 10.99 3.13
C VAL A 156 -1.85 9.59 2.58
N PHE A 157 -1.30 8.70 3.41
CA PHE A 157 -1.39 7.25 3.23
C PHE A 157 -2.28 6.68 4.33
N ALA A 158 -3.32 5.92 3.98
CA ALA A 158 -4.29 5.44 4.96
C ALA A 158 -4.62 3.95 4.78
N VAL A 159 -4.63 3.21 5.89
CA VAL A 159 -5.09 1.82 5.99
C VAL A 159 -6.19 1.79 7.05
N VAL A 160 -7.45 1.83 6.62
CA VAL A 160 -8.59 2.11 7.51
C VAL A 160 -9.71 1.08 7.39
N GLY A 161 -10.14 0.48 8.50
CA GLY A 161 -11.34 -0.37 8.51
C GLY A 161 -11.18 -1.68 7.74
N ASN A 162 -9.96 -2.20 7.58
CA ASN A 162 -9.73 -3.47 6.89
C ASN A 162 -9.82 -4.65 7.86
N ARG A 163 -10.14 -5.84 7.33
CA ARG A 163 -10.12 -7.10 8.08
C ARG A 163 -8.96 -7.98 7.63
N PHE A 164 -8.20 -8.49 8.58
CA PHE A 164 -7.05 -9.36 8.35
C PHE A 164 -7.27 -10.74 8.99
N TYR A 165 -7.13 -11.78 8.15
CA TYR A 165 -7.18 -13.19 8.49
C TYR A 165 -5.81 -13.78 8.12
N MET A 166 -4.88 -13.79 9.07
CA MET A 166 -3.50 -14.24 8.87
C MET A 166 -3.28 -15.57 9.59
N ASP A 167 -2.86 -16.60 8.87
CA ASP A 167 -2.74 -17.96 9.44
C ASP A 167 -1.33 -18.28 9.97
N GLY A 168 -0.39 -17.34 9.85
CA GLY A 168 1.02 -17.56 10.15
C GLY A 168 1.48 -17.03 11.50
N VAL A 169 2.24 -17.85 12.24
CA VAL A 169 2.91 -17.46 13.50
C VAL A 169 3.93 -16.33 13.26
N ASN A 170 4.51 -16.25 12.05
CA ASN A 170 5.42 -15.20 11.62
C ASN A 170 4.74 -14.21 10.65
N ALA A 171 3.43 -14.00 10.80
CA ALA A 171 2.71 -13.02 10.00
C ALA A 171 3.03 -11.60 10.46
N THR A 172 3.26 -10.71 9.50
CA THR A 172 3.29 -9.26 9.67
C THR A 172 2.11 -8.66 8.91
N LEU A 173 1.44 -7.61 9.39
CA LEU A 173 0.41 -6.98 8.55
C LEU A 173 1.03 -5.97 7.58
N ILE A 174 1.84 -5.07 8.12
CA ILE A 174 2.50 -4.02 7.35
C ILE A 174 4.01 -4.17 7.56
N HIS A 175 4.70 -4.61 6.52
CA HIS A 175 6.15 -4.68 6.50
C HIS A 175 6.71 -3.46 5.75
N LEU A 176 7.44 -2.62 6.48
CA LEU A 176 8.15 -1.47 5.93
C LEU A 176 9.64 -1.82 5.82
N GLY A 177 10.03 -2.27 4.64
CA GLY A 177 11.42 -2.53 4.30
C GLY A 177 12.23 -1.24 4.11
N GLY A 178 13.35 -1.32 3.41
CA GLY A 178 14.25 -0.20 3.20
C GLY A 178 15.64 -0.65 2.74
N SER A 179 16.52 0.32 2.49
CA SER A 179 17.92 0.07 2.13
C SER A 179 18.85 0.97 2.95
N SER A 180 20.14 0.66 3.01
CA SER A 180 21.12 1.52 3.70
C SER A 180 21.14 2.98 3.20
N GLN A 181 20.57 3.24 2.03
CA GLN A 181 20.47 4.56 1.40
C GLN A 181 19.09 5.22 1.56
N SER A 182 18.10 4.55 2.16
CA SER A 182 16.74 5.09 2.30
C SER A 182 16.06 4.70 3.62
N SER A 183 15.30 5.65 4.18
CA SER A 183 14.42 5.39 5.32
C SER A 183 13.36 4.33 4.99
N SER A 184 12.82 3.64 5.99
CA SER A 184 11.62 2.80 5.80
C SER A 184 10.37 3.64 5.60
N LEU A 185 10.26 4.75 6.35
CA LEU A 185 9.13 5.65 6.32
C LEU A 185 9.58 7.11 6.43
N SER A 186 9.02 7.97 5.59
CA SER A 186 9.16 9.42 5.66
C SER A 186 7.79 10.09 5.58
N VAL A 187 7.41 10.86 6.60
CA VAL A 187 6.15 11.62 6.64
C VAL A 187 6.45 13.09 6.90
N LEU A 188 6.28 13.94 5.88
CA LEU A 188 6.87 15.29 5.85
C LEU A 188 5.82 16.34 5.47
N ASN A 189 6.02 17.59 5.89
CA ASN A 189 5.29 18.77 5.41
C ASN A 189 3.76 18.63 5.47
N ASN A 190 3.19 18.68 6.68
CA ASN A 190 1.75 18.60 6.95
C ASN A 190 1.08 17.34 6.38
N SER A 191 1.80 16.21 6.43
CA SER A 191 1.31 14.95 5.87
C SER A 191 1.00 13.92 6.94
N ALA A 192 0.26 12.87 6.57
CA ALA A 192 -0.14 11.85 7.52
C ALA A 192 -0.04 10.42 6.99
N VAL A 193 0.36 9.51 7.88
CA VAL A 193 0.09 8.07 7.75
C VAL A 193 -0.95 7.69 8.78
N VAL A 194 -2.05 7.08 8.35
CA VAL A 194 -3.20 6.77 9.21
C VAL A 194 -3.53 5.29 9.15
N ILE A 195 -3.46 4.61 10.27
CA ILE A 195 -3.79 3.19 10.43
C ILE A 195 -4.84 3.09 11.52
N ARG A 196 -6.09 2.89 11.11
CA ARG A 196 -7.23 3.07 12.01
C ARG A 196 -8.33 2.05 11.83
N GLY A 197 -8.91 1.56 12.92
CA GLY A 197 -10.12 0.75 12.87
C GLY A 197 -9.96 -0.60 12.16
N ASN A 198 -8.74 -1.10 12.01
CA ASN A 198 -8.51 -2.40 11.38
C ASN A 198 -8.74 -3.53 12.39
N VAL A 199 -9.22 -4.67 11.91
CA VAL A 199 -9.48 -5.85 12.74
C VAL A 199 -8.59 -7.00 12.31
N VAL A 200 -7.87 -7.58 13.27
CA VAL A 200 -6.95 -8.70 13.09
C VAL A 200 -7.45 -9.87 13.90
N THR A 201 -7.97 -10.87 13.21
CA THR A 201 -8.77 -11.96 13.80
C THR A 201 -7.94 -13.16 14.24
N ARG A 202 -6.62 -13.15 14.04
CA ARG A 202 -5.70 -14.20 14.44
C ARG A 202 -4.41 -13.59 14.96
N PRO A 203 -3.67 -14.27 15.85
CA PRO A 203 -2.40 -13.78 16.32
C PRO A 203 -1.41 -13.54 15.17
N VAL A 204 -0.74 -12.38 15.20
CA VAL A 204 0.34 -12.04 14.25
C VAL A 204 1.63 -11.80 15.01
N GLN A 205 2.79 -11.96 14.36
CA GLN A 205 4.05 -11.59 14.99
C GLN A 205 4.12 -10.08 15.21
N TYR A 206 3.88 -9.32 14.13
CA TYR A 206 3.89 -7.87 14.16
C TYR A 206 2.67 -7.30 13.45
N PHE A 207 2.02 -6.29 14.03
CA PHE A 207 1.09 -5.49 13.22
C PHE A 207 1.91 -4.68 12.21
N MET A 208 2.89 -3.90 12.70
CA MET A 208 3.82 -3.17 11.85
C MET A 208 5.27 -3.53 12.19
N HIS A 209 6.05 -3.86 11.16
CA HIS A 209 7.49 -4.11 11.26
C HIS A 209 8.24 -3.10 10.39
N ILE A 210 9.11 -2.31 11.00
CA ILE A 210 9.93 -1.28 10.35
C ILE A 210 11.39 -1.70 10.43
N LEU A 211 12.04 -1.89 9.27
CA LEU A 211 13.41 -2.40 9.23
C LEU A 211 14.48 -1.33 9.46
N LEU A 212 14.28 -0.12 8.97
CA LEU A 212 15.26 0.96 9.00
C LEU A 212 14.68 2.24 9.60
N VAL A 213 15.49 3.30 9.56
CA VAL A 213 15.15 4.60 10.14
C VAL A 213 13.82 5.10 9.58
N SER A 214 13.01 5.68 10.46
CA SER A 214 11.79 6.41 10.07
C SER A 214 11.88 7.86 10.49
N ARG A 215 11.23 8.75 9.75
CA ARG A 215 11.24 10.20 9.96
C ARG A 215 9.84 10.79 9.82
N VAL A 216 9.42 11.56 10.81
CA VAL A 216 8.17 12.32 10.81
C VAL A 216 8.52 13.78 11.14
N GLU A 217 8.18 14.71 10.24
CA GLU A 217 8.57 16.11 10.44
C GLU A 217 7.61 17.15 9.84
N SER A 218 7.78 18.39 10.27
CA SER A 218 7.07 19.57 9.76
C SER A 218 5.56 19.42 9.91
N HIS A 219 5.08 19.37 11.15
CA HIS A 219 3.66 19.26 11.50
C HIS A 219 3.00 18.01 10.88
N SER A 220 3.74 16.91 10.77
CA SER A 220 3.26 15.65 10.20
C SER A 220 2.91 14.64 11.29
N ALA A 221 2.11 13.65 10.94
CA ALA A 221 1.61 12.68 11.90
C ALA A 221 1.67 11.23 11.40
N VAL A 222 1.99 10.33 12.32
CA VAL A 222 1.69 8.90 12.16
C VAL A 222 0.65 8.53 13.21
N VAL A 223 -0.51 8.07 12.76
CA VAL A 223 -1.65 7.76 13.63
C VAL A 223 -1.94 6.27 13.56
N PHE A 224 -1.82 5.60 14.70
CA PHE A 224 -2.28 4.25 14.92
C PHE A 224 -3.39 4.30 15.97
N GLN A 225 -4.64 4.11 15.55
CA GLN A 225 -5.79 4.31 16.43
C GLN A 225 -6.87 3.25 16.30
N GLY A 226 -7.29 2.66 17.41
CA GLY A 226 -8.49 1.82 17.49
C GLY A 226 -8.42 0.60 16.58
N ASN A 227 -7.24 -0.02 16.47
CA ASN A 227 -7.06 -1.28 15.75
C ASN A 227 -7.26 -2.44 16.73
N GLU A 228 -8.13 -3.39 16.40
CA GLU A 228 -8.42 -4.55 17.22
C GLU A 228 -7.54 -5.73 16.81
N VAL A 229 -6.79 -6.28 17.76
CA VAL A 229 -5.84 -7.36 17.49
C VAL A 229 -6.07 -8.49 18.50
N GLN A 230 -6.49 -9.68 18.02
CA GLN A 230 -6.72 -10.84 18.90
C GLN A 230 -5.45 -11.39 19.55
N GLY A 231 -4.28 -11.01 19.05
CA GLY A 231 -2.99 -11.27 19.68
C GLY A 231 -1.85 -10.76 18.80
N SER A 232 -0.80 -10.22 19.40
CA SER A 232 0.44 -9.93 18.67
C SER A 232 1.65 -9.99 19.58
N MET A 233 2.82 -10.38 19.06
CA MET A 233 4.07 -10.24 19.84
C MET A 233 4.40 -8.76 20.06
N ALA A 234 4.27 -7.93 19.02
CA ALA A 234 4.29 -6.49 19.16
C ALA A 234 3.37 -5.81 18.14
N VAL A 235 2.69 -4.75 18.55
CA VAL A 235 1.90 -3.90 17.64
C VAL A 235 2.83 -3.11 16.71
N PHE A 236 3.93 -2.59 17.27
CA PHE A 236 4.90 -1.80 16.52
C PHE A 236 6.30 -2.28 16.86
N PHE A 237 7.04 -2.79 15.87
CA PHE A 237 8.42 -3.20 16.04
C PHE A 237 9.31 -2.46 15.03
N SER A 238 10.23 -1.65 15.55
CA SER A 238 11.24 -0.95 14.76
C SER A 238 12.62 -1.49 15.10
N ARG A 239 13.40 -1.89 14.07
CA ARG A 239 14.81 -2.28 14.24
C ARG A 239 15.76 -1.09 14.35
N SER A 240 15.26 0.12 14.13
CA SER A 240 16.05 1.35 14.09
C SER A 240 15.32 2.54 14.71
N SER A 241 15.95 3.72 14.68
CA SER A 241 15.43 4.94 15.28
C SER A 241 14.21 5.48 14.54
N PHE A 242 13.24 5.97 15.31
CA PHE A 242 12.05 6.66 14.82
C PHE A 242 12.15 8.15 15.22
N HIS A 243 12.47 9.00 14.26
CA HIS A 243 12.74 10.41 14.53
C HIS A 243 11.50 11.27 14.29
N ILE A 244 11.18 12.15 15.25
CA ILE A 244 10.03 13.05 15.22
C ILE A 244 10.54 14.48 15.45
N TYR A 245 10.23 15.39 14.53
CA TYR A 245 10.75 16.76 14.53
C TYR A 245 9.66 17.80 14.22
N TYR A 246 9.92 19.06 14.58
CA TYR A 246 9.13 20.24 14.16
C TYR A 246 7.61 20.06 14.35
N ASP A 247 7.20 19.90 15.62
CA ASP A 247 5.79 19.77 16.04
C ASP A 247 5.03 18.64 15.34
N SER A 248 5.75 17.56 15.02
CA SER A 248 5.18 16.31 14.53
C SER A 248 4.92 15.34 15.67
N TRP A 249 4.08 14.33 15.43
CA TRP A 249 3.75 13.36 16.47
C TRP A 249 3.47 11.96 15.93
N LEU A 250 3.66 10.99 16.83
CA LEU A 250 3.25 9.60 16.67
C LEU A 250 2.16 9.33 17.70
N GLN A 251 0.95 9.00 17.25
CA GLN A 251 -0.16 8.62 18.12
C GLN A 251 -0.35 7.10 18.07
N LEU A 252 -0.32 6.44 19.24
CA LEU A 252 -0.57 5.01 19.40
C LEU A 252 -1.70 4.83 20.43
N SER A 253 -2.87 4.33 20.01
CA SER A 253 -4.04 4.10 20.88
C SER A 253 -4.97 3.01 20.37
#